data_AF-A0A2I0GYE3-F1
#
_entry.id   AF-A0A2I0GYE3-F1
#
_cell.length_a   1.000
_cell.length_b   1.000
_cell.length_c   1.000
_cell.angle_alpha   90.00
_cell.angle_beta   90.00
_cell.angle_gamma   90.00
#
_symmetry.space_group_name_H-M   'P 1'
#
loop_
_entity.id
_entity.type
_entity.pdbx_description
1 polymer ?
#
loop_
_entity_poly.entity_id
_entity_poly.type
_entity_poly.pdbx_seq_one_letter_code
_entity_poly.pdbx_strand_id
1 'polypeptide(L)'
;MTVTNEDEVYKFYNETFKYLYADLVATIGEKSEQVSFELQACLSHLVVAKTTTCLETATKNYDKAHGHLVRASLDCAKLIWIELRKRAKDFSSDADLMQLGHNSTMDGCYKLLKESEEFAKKARRAEVTNTGVNPEDTIILWYQSIEALNKFLDLFVASKVSSIKKVRKTKTFKDRLWDILVAFVIGMIVTLLAGYASGSFELKKPDFLVNFLYSQTTVQK
;
A
#
# COMPACT_ATOMS: atom_id res chain seq x y z
N MET A 1 11.09 -32.29 -13.07
CA MET A 1 10.48 -33.55 -12.58
C MET A 1 9.31 -33.87 -13.49
N THR A 2 9.13 -35.10 -13.96
CA THR A 2 7.98 -35.46 -14.80
C THR A 2 6.90 -36.03 -13.91
N VAL A 3 5.72 -35.42 -13.92
CA VAL A 3 4.60 -35.88 -13.10
C VAL A 3 3.84 -36.98 -13.83
N THR A 4 3.74 -38.16 -13.21
CA THR A 4 3.26 -39.36 -13.90
C THR A 4 1.86 -39.81 -13.51
N ASN A 5 1.37 -39.31 -12.37
CA ASN A 5 0.10 -39.72 -11.79
C ASN A 5 -0.58 -38.54 -11.09
N GLU A 6 -1.83 -38.76 -10.68
CA GLU A 6 -2.64 -37.74 -10.04
C GLU A 6 -2.19 -37.43 -8.59
N ASP A 7 -1.65 -38.42 -7.88
CA ASP A 7 -1.25 -38.26 -6.47
C ASP A 7 -0.16 -37.21 -6.31
N GLU A 8 0.76 -37.12 -7.28
CA GLU A 8 1.79 -36.07 -7.33
C GLU A 8 1.19 -34.67 -7.51
N VAL A 9 0.15 -34.52 -8.35
CA VAL A 9 -0.58 -33.25 -8.51
C VAL A 9 -1.27 -32.87 -7.20
N TYR A 10 -1.93 -33.83 -6.56
CA TYR A 10 -2.64 -33.62 -5.30
C TYR A 10 -1.70 -33.36 -4.13
N LYS A 11 -0.54 -33.98 -4.11
CA LYS A 11 0.50 -33.69 -3.13
C LYS A 11 0.93 -32.24 -3.24
N PHE A 12 1.29 -31.77 -4.44
CA PHE A 12 1.68 -30.38 -4.64
C PHE A 12 0.54 -29.40 -4.30
N TYR A 13 -0.72 -29.76 -4.62
CA TYR A 13 -1.89 -28.99 -4.21
C TYR A 13 -1.95 -28.81 -2.68
N ASN A 14 -1.86 -29.92 -1.94
CA ASN A 14 -2.05 -29.94 -0.49
C ASN A 14 -0.86 -29.34 0.27
N GLU A 15 0.35 -29.52 -0.22
CA GLU A 15 1.58 -29.09 0.46
C GLU A 15 2.00 -27.66 0.10
N THR A 16 1.69 -27.19 -1.12
CA THR A 16 2.18 -25.90 -1.63
C THR A 16 1.06 -24.95 -2.02
N PHE A 17 0.27 -25.30 -3.04
CA PHE A 17 -0.68 -24.36 -3.64
C PHE A 17 -1.75 -23.89 -2.64
N LYS A 18 -2.32 -24.81 -1.87
CA LYS A 18 -3.43 -24.53 -0.95
C LYS A 18 -3.07 -23.44 0.07
N TYR A 19 -1.86 -23.48 0.61
CA TYR A 19 -1.40 -22.49 1.59
C TYR A 19 -1.11 -21.14 0.93
N LEU A 20 -0.43 -21.12 -0.23
CA LEU A 20 -0.22 -19.88 -1.00
C LEU A 20 -1.52 -19.19 -1.38
N TYR A 21 -2.51 -19.96 -1.80
CA TYR A 21 -3.81 -19.41 -2.18
C TYR A 21 -4.55 -18.85 -0.96
N ALA A 22 -4.49 -19.52 0.18
CA ALA A 22 -5.06 -19.02 1.42
C ALA A 22 -4.39 -17.70 1.85
N ASP A 23 -3.06 -17.62 1.79
CA ASP A 23 -2.29 -16.41 2.10
C ASP A 23 -2.59 -15.27 1.13
N LEU A 24 -2.76 -15.58 -0.16
CA LEU A 24 -3.16 -14.59 -1.17
C LEU A 24 -4.52 -13.98 -0.84
N VAL A 25 -5.52 -14.82 -0.56
CA VAL A 25 -6.87 -14.36 -0.23
C VAL A 25 -6.87 -13.56 1.07
N ALA A 26 -6.11 -13.99 2.09
CA ALA A 26 -5.96 -13.24 3.33
C ALA A 26 -5.22 -11.89 3.12
N THR A 27 -4.27 -11.85 2.18
CA THR A 27 -3.50 -10.65 1.88
C THR A 27 -4.33 -9.64 1.09
N ILE A 28 -4.95 -10.04 -0.01
CA ILE A 28 -5.63 -9.11 -0.94
C ILE A 28 -7.11 -8.93 -0.60
N GLY A 29 -7.75 -9.94 -0.02
CA GLY A 29 -9.18 -9.92 0.34
C GLY A 29 -10.12 -10.35 -0.79
N GLU A 30 -9.60 -10.73 -1.95
CA GLU A 30 -10.39 -11.18 -3.10
C GLU A 30 -9.72 -12.34 -3.85
N LYS A 31 -10.51 -13.03 -4.69
CA LYS A 31 -10.01 -14.14 -5.51
C LYS A 31 -9.38 -13.59 -6.79
N SER A 32 -8.14 -13.98 -7.05
CA SER A 32 -7.45 -13.62 -8.30
C SER A 32 -8.05 -14.35 -9.51
N GLU A 33 -8.43 -13.59 -10.53
CA GLU A 33 -8.92 -14.12 -11.81
C GLU A 33 -7.82 -14.94 -12.52
N GLN A 34 -6.59 -14.43 -12.53
CA GLN A 34 -5.44 -15.12 -13.12
C GLN A 34 -5.20 -16.49 -12.49
N VAL A 35 -5.23 -16.58 -11.16
CA VAL A 35 -5.09 -17.87 -10.45
C VAL A 35 -6.26 -18.80 -10.78
N SER A 36 -7.47 -18.25 -10.93
CA SER A 36 -8.66 -19.03 -11.29
C SER A 36 -8.56 -19.61 -12.70
N PHE A 37 -8.01 -18.89 -13.67
CA PHE A 37 -7.75 -19.39 -15.02
C PHE A 37 -6.76 -20.56 -15.02
N GLU A 38 -5.66 -20.47 -14.29
CA GLU A 38 -4.68 -21.56 -14.18
C GLU A 38 -5.28 -22.79 -13.48
N LEU A 39 -6.14 -22.61 -12.46
CA LEU A 39 -6.87 -23.70 -11.84
C LEU A 39 -7.86 -24.38 -12.79
N GLN A 40 -8.55 -23.60 -13.63
CA GLN A 40 -9.46 -24.15 -14.64
C GLN A 40 -8.69 -24.97 -15.69
N ALA A 41 -7.53 -24.49 -16.12
CA ALA A 41 -6.64 -25.22 -17.02
C ALA A 41 -6.12 -26.52 -16.39
N CYS A 42 -5.70 -26.47 -15.12
CA CYS A 42 -5.33 -27.65 -14.35
C CYS A 42 -6.46 -28.70 -14.32
N LEU A 43 -7.67 -28.29 -13.95
CA LEU A 43 -8.84 -29.17 -13.90
C LEU A 43 -9.16 -29.77 -15.27
N SER A 44 -9.07 -28.97 -16.34
CA SER A 44 -9.33 -29.43 -17.70
C SER A 44 -8.38 -30.57 -18.10
N HIS A 45 -7.10 -30.46 -17.74
CA HIS A 45 -6.13 -31.52 -17.97
C HIS A 45 -6.39 -32.76 -17.09
N LEU A 46 -6.77 -32.60 -15.82
CA LEU A 46 -7.15 -33.73 -14.96
C LEU A 46 -8.35 -34.52 -15.53
N VAL A 47 -9.37 -33.82 -16.03
CA VAL A 47 -10.54 -34.46 -16.66
C VAL A 47 -10.12 -35.27 -17.89
N VAL A 48 -9.26 -34.74 -18.76
CA VAL A 48 -8.74 -35.48 -19.92
C VAL A 48 -7.91 -36.69 -19.47
N ALA A 49 -7.06 -36.54 -18.45
CA ALA A 49 -6.26 -37.63 -17.92
C ALA A 49 -7.11 -38.79 -17.36
N LYS A 50 -8.26 -38.47 -16.77
CA LYS A 50 -9.19 -39.45 -16.18
C LYS A 50 -10.11 -40.13 -17.18
N THR A 51 -10.40 -39.47 -18.30
CA THR A 51 -11.37 -39.95 -19.29
C THR A 51 -10.71 -40.65 -20.48
N THR A 52 -9.41 -40.49 -20.67
CA THR A 52 -8.68 -41.17 -21.74
C THR A 52 -8.38 -42.63 -21.39
N THR A 53 -8.38 -43.50 -22.40
CA THR A 53 -7.95 -44.90 -22.29
C THR A 53 -6.47 -45.09 -22.59
N CYS A 54 -5.80 -44.06 -23.12
CA CYS A 54 -4.37 -44.10 -23.47
C CYS A 54 -3.51 -43.63 -22.29
N LEU A 55 -2.70 -44.53 -21.74
CA LEU A 55 -1.83 -44.24 -20.59
C LEU A 55 -0.83 -43.10 -20.87
N GLU A 56 -0.27 -43.04 -22.07
CA GLU A 56 0.66 -41.96 -22.45
C GLU A 56 -0.04 -40.60 -22.45
N THR A 57 -1.26 -40.54 -22.99
CA THR A 57 -2.09 -39.32 -22.96
C THR A 57 -2.44 -38.93 -21.54
N ALA A 58 -2.76 -39.89 -20.67
CA ALA A 58 -3.05 -39.61 -19.25
C ALA A 58 -1.84 -38.99 -18.55
N THR A 59 -0.66 -39.62 -18.70
CA THR A 59 0.61 -39.17 -18.12
C THR A 59 0.94 -37.73 -18.57
N LYS A 60 0.84 -37.44 -19.88
CA LYS A 60 1.07 -36.10 -20.42
C LYS A 60 0.11 -35.05 -19.86
N ASN A 61 -1.13 -35.43 -19.54
CA ASN A 61 -2.10 -34.51 -18.98
C ASN A 61 -1.89 -34.30 -17.47
N TYR A 62 -1.44 -35.30 -16.71
CA TYR A 62 -1.02 -35.10 -15.31
C TYR A 62 0.15 -34.12 -15.21
N ASP A 63 1.16 -34.28 -16.08
CA ASP A 63 2.30 -33.35 -16.16
C ASP A 63 1.88 -31.91 -16.47
N LYS A 64 0.94 -31.73 -17.43
CA LYS A 64 0.38 -30.41 -17.74
C LYS A 64 -0.44 -29.83 -16.60
N ALA A 65 -1.30 -30.64 -15.96
CA ALA A 65 -2.10 -30.21 -14.83
C ALA A 65 -1.19 -29.70 -13.69
N HIS A 66 -0.14 -30.46 -13.38
CA HIS A 66 0.89 -30.04 -12.44
C HIS A 66 1.54 -28.71 -12.86
N GLY A 67 1.95 -28.57 -14.12
CA GLY A 67 2.53 -27.34 -14.64
C GLY A 67 1.63 -26.10 -14.46
N HIS A 68 0.32 -26.24 -14.69
CA HIS A 68 -0.65 -25.17 -14.42
C HIS A 68 -0.79 -24.86 -12.93
N LEU A 69 -0.78 -25.88 -12.07
CA LEU A 69 -0.84 -25.70 -10.62
C LEU A 69 0.43 -24.99 -10.06
N VAL A 70 1.60 -25.27 -10.63
CA VAL A 70 2.84 -24.55 -10.32
C VAL A 70 2.75 -23.09 -10.77
N ARG A 71 2.24 -22.80 -11.98
CA ARG A 71 2.02 -21.41 -12.44
C ARG A 71 1.05 -20.66 -11.53
N ALA A 72 -0.06 -21.29 -11.15
CA ALA A 72 -1.02 -20.73 -10.21
C ALA A 72 -0.36 -20.38 -8.86
N SER A 73 0.54 -21.24 -8.36
CA SER A 73 1.29 -21.02 -7.12
C SER A 73 2.26 -19.83 -7.24
N LEU A 74 3.00 -19.74 -8.34
CA LEU A 74 3.88 -18.59 -8.62
C LEU A 74 3.09 -17.28 -8.71
N ASP A 75 1.91 -17.31 -9.35
CA ASP A 75 1.03 -16.15 -9.45
C ASP A 75 0.52 -15.70 -8.08
N CYS A 76 0.15 -16.64 -7.19
CA CYS A 76 -0.18 -16.31 -5.80
C CYS A 76 0.98 -15.59 -5.10
N ALA A 77 2.19 -16.15 -5.17
CA ALA A 77 3.35 -15.60 -4.49
C ALA A 77 3.71 -14.19 -5.02
N LYS A 78 3.67 -13.98 -6.34
CA LYS A 78 3.90 -12.66 -6.96
C LYS A 78 2.87 -11.62 -6.51
N LEU A 79 1.58 -11.99 -6.50
CA LEU A 79 0.51 -11.08 -6.12
C LEU A 79 0.59 -10.70 -4.64
N ILE A 80 0.89 -11.67 -3.75
CA ILE A 80 1.18 -11.39 -2.33
C ILE A 80 2.34 -10.39 -2.23
N TRP A 81 3.45 -10.65 -2.90
CA TRP A 81 4.62 -9.78 -2.86
C TRP A 81 4.30 -8.35 -3.35
N ILE A 82 3.56 -8.20 -4.45
CA ILE A 82 3.15 -6.89 -4.99
C ILE A 82 2.36 -6.09 -3.95
N GLU A 83 1.37 -6.71 -3.33
CA GLU A 83 0.51 -6.05 -2.35
C GLU A 83 1.29 -5.68 -1.07
N LEU A 84 2.13 -6.59 -0.57
CA LEU A 84 3.01 -6.29 0.56
C LEU A 84 4.02 -5.19 0.23
N ARG A 85 4.57 -5.17 -0.99
CA ARG A 85 5.51 -4.13 -1.44
C ARG A 85 4.84 -2.77 -1.52
N LYS A 86 3.57 -2.71 -1.91
CA LYS A 86 2.74 -1.50 -1.90
C LYS A 86 2.54 -0.99 -0.48
N ARG A 87 2.13 -1.86 0.45
CA ARG A 87 2.02 -1.52 1.89
C ARG A 87 3.35 -1.03 2.45
N ALA A 88 4.45 -1.71 2.12
CA ALA A 88 5.78 -1.33 2.58
C ALA A 88 6.20 0.03 2.04
N LYS A 89 5.78 0.40 0.82
CA LYS A 89 6.03 1.72 0.24
C LYS A 89 5.38 2.83 1.06
N ASP A 90 4.19 2.62 1.61
CA ASP A 90 3.50 3.62 2.44
C ASP A 90 4.30 4.00 3.70
N PHE A 91 5.14 3.07 4.18
CA PHE A 91 6.08 3.34 5.26
C PHE A 91 7.39 3.88 4.72
N SER A 92 8.03 3.17 3.76
CA SER A 92 9.37 3.50 3.29
C SER A 92 9.50 4.85 2.59
N SER A 93 8.41 5.37 2.03
CA SER A 93 8.39 6.68 1.37
C SER A 93 8.08 7.84 2.30
N ASP A 94 7.67 7.58 3.54
CA ASP A 94 7.38 8.60 4.55
C ASP A 94 8.54 8.69 5.54
N ALA A 95 9.30 9.79 5.46
CA ALA A 95 10.48 10.00 6.28
C ALA A 95 10.19 9.96 7.79
N ASP A 96 9.06 10.53 8.24
CA ASP A 96 8.72 10.54 9.67
C ASP A 96 8.35 9.13 10.14
N LEU A 97 7.60 8.37 9.33
CA LEU A 97 7.27 6.98 9.65
C LEU A 97 8.51 6.12 9.67
N MET A 98 9.39 6.26 8.68
CA MET A 98 10.66 5.55 8.65
C MET A 98 11.55 5.91 9.83
N GLN A 99 11.55 7.14 10.32
CA GLN A 99 12.43 7.51 11.43
C GLN A 99 11.89 7.15 12.81
N LEU A 100 10.56 7.22 13.00
CA LEU A 100 9.95 7.18 14.33
C LEU A 100 8.88 6.07 14.49
N GLY A 101 8.42 5.48 13.39
CA GLY A 101 7.27 4.58 13.36
C GLY A 101 7.55 3.12 13.71
N HIS A 102 8.81 2.74 13.96
CA HIS A 102 9.22 1.35 14.10
C HIS A 102 10.03 1.05 15.38
N ASN A 103 10.34 -0.22 15.62
CA ASN A 103 11.09 -0.75 16.78
C ASN A 103 12.49 -1.27 16.42
N SER A 104 13.11 -0.73 15.36
CA SER A 104 14.41 -1.20 14.86
C SER A 104 15.36 -0.03 14.64
N THR A 105 16.55 -0.29 14.11
CA THR A 105 17.41 0.74 13.53
C THR A 105 16.98 1.02 12.08
N MET A 106 17.30 2.22 11.58
CA MET A 106 17.09 2.56 10.16
C MET A 106 17.77 1.56 9.23
N ASP A 107 19.01 1.17 9.54
CA ASP A 107 19.75 0.17 8.78
C ASP A 107 19.05 -1.19 8.79
N GLY A 108 18.44 -1.59 9.90
CA GLY A 108 17.64 -2.81 10.00
C GLY A 108 16.43 -2.78 9.07
N CYS A 109 15.72 -1.64 9.02
CA CYS A 109 14.59 -1.45 8.10
C CYS A 109 15.04 -1.51 6.63
N TYR A 110 16.10 -0.79 6.26
CA TYR A 110 16.62 -0.80 4.90
C TYR A 110 17.17 -2.16 4.47
N LYS A 111 17.80 -2.89 5.39
CA LYS A 111 18.31 -4.23 5.15
C LYS A 111 17.17 -5.18 4.73
N LEU A 112 16.07 -5.23 5.46
CA LEU A 112 14.94 -6.11 5.14
C LEU A 112 14.27 -5.75 3.81
N LEU A 113 14.08 -4.46 3.53
CA LEU A 113 13.58 -4.00 2.23
C LEU A 113 14.48 -4.43 1.08
N LYS A 114 15.80 -4.23 1.24
CA LYS A 114 16.79 -4.61 0.23
C LYS A 114 16.84 -6.13 0.04
N GLU A 115 16.81 -6.90 1.12
CA GLU A 115 16.76 -8.37 1.07
C GLU A 115 15.54 -8.86 0.29
N SER A 116 14.35 -8.32 0.57
CA SER A 116 13.16 -8.66 -0.21
C SER A 116 13.34 -8.35 -1.70
N GLU A 117 13.84 -7.15 -2.04
CA GLU A 117 14.07 -6.79 -3.44
C GLU A 117 15.11 -7.68 -4.14
N GLU A 118 16.14 -8.11 -3.43
CA GLU A 118 17.15 -9.04 -3.94
C GLU A 118 16.57 -10.44 -4.17
N PHE A 119 15.78 -10.96 -3.24
CA PHE A 119 15.09 -12.25 -3.42
C PHE A 119 14.08 -12.20 -4.55
N ALA A 120 13.27 -11.14 -4.67
CA ALA A 120 12.36 -10.95 -5.80
C ALA A 120 13.09 -10.92 -7.15
N LYS A 121 14.24 -10.23 -7.23
CA LYS A 121 15.07 -10.22 -8.45
C LYS A 121 15.64 -11.60 -8.76
N LYS A 122 16.11 -12.34 -7.75
CA LYS A 122 16.60 -13.71 -7.91
C LYS A 122 15.47 -14.64 -8.38
N ALA A 123 14.28 -14.55 -7.77
CA ALA A 123 13.10 -15.31 -8.16
C ALA A 123 12.75 -15.03 -9.63
N ARG A 124 12.66 -13.76 -10.02
CA ARG A 124 12.33 -13.40 -11.41
C ARG A 124 13.36 -13.89 -12.43
N ARG A 125 14.65 -13.86 -12.09
CA ARG A 125 15.70 -14.44 -12.93
C ARG A 125 15.55 -15.96 -13.02
N ALA A 126 15.29 -16.62 -11.91
CA ALA A 126 15.06 -18.07 -11.85
C ALA A 126 13.84 -18.48 -12.70
N GLU A 127 12.74 -17.71 -12.72
CA GLU A 127 11.61 -18.01 -13.61
C GLU A 127 12.03 -18.04 -15.08
N VAL A 128 12.82 -17.06 -15.50
CA VAL A 128 13.28 -16.93 -16.88
C VAL A 128 14.26 -18.06 -17.23
N THR A 129 15.18 -18.41 -16.32
CA THR A 129 16.20 -19.45 -16.58
C THR A 129 15.67 -20.87 -16.41
N ASN A 130 14.70 -21.09 -15.52
CA ASN A 130 14.17 -22.40 -15.17
C ASN A 130 12.86 -22.73 -15.88
N THR A 131 12.47 -21.96 -16.91
CA THR A 131 11.27 -22.23 -17.70
C THR A 131 11.33 -23.66 -18.24
N GLY A 132 10.46 -24.54 -17.73
CA GLY A 132 10.37 -25.95 -18.15
C GLY A 132 11.30 -26.94 -17.45
N VAL A 133 12.12 -26.52 -16.46
CA VAL A 133 13.06 -27.42 -15.76
C VAL A 133 12.67 -27.66 -14.30
N ASN A 134 12.70 -26.60 -13.47
CA ASN A 134 12.28 -26.66 -12.08
C ASN A 134 11.64 -25.34 -11.61
N PRO A 135 10.39 -25.08 -12.01
CA PRO A 135 9.69 -23.86 -11.62
C PRO A 135 9.37 -23.79 -10.12
N GLU A 136 9.35 -24.93 -9.41
CA GLU A 136 9.06 -25.00 -7.97
C GLU A 136 10.16 -24.34 -7.12
N ASP A 137 11.44 -24.46 -7.50
CA ASP A 137 12.55 -23.80 -6.81
C ASP A 137 12.37 -22.26 -6.78
N THR A 138 11.65 -21.73 -7.76
CA THR A 138 11.37 -20.30 -7.84
C THR A 138 10.35 -19.86 -6.80
N ILE A 139 9.44 -20.74 -6.39
CA ILE A 139 8.45 -20.47 -5.33
C ILE A 139 9.18 -20.21 -4.01
N ILE A 140 10.26 -20.94 -3.71
CA ILE A 140 11.07 -20.76 -2.49
C ILE A 140 11.67 -19.34 -2.45
N LEU A 141 12.20 -18.85 -3.57
CA LEU A 141 12.77 -17.49 -3.65
C LEU A 141 11.69 -16.42 -3.45
N TRP A 142 10.47 -16.65 -3.97
CA TRP A 142 9.35 -15.76 -3.69
C TRP A 142 8.94 -15.77 -2.22
N TYR A 143 8.91 -16.93 -1.57
CA TYR A 143 8.64 -17.00 -0.13
C TYR A 143 9.65 -16.22 0.70
N GLN A 144 10.94 -16.36 0.41
CA GLN A 144 11.99 -15.60 1.10
C GLN A 144 11.80 -14.10 0.92
N SER A 145 11.38 -13.69 -0.28
CA SER A 145 11.06 -12.29 -0.58
C SER A 145 9.85 -11.77 0.20
N ILE A 146 8.78 -12.56 0.30
CA ILE A 146 7.56 -12.26 1.06
C ILE A 146 7.86 -12.19 2.56
N GLU A 147 8.62 -13.15 3.08
CA GLU A 147 9.01 -13.21 4.49
C GLU A 147 9.81 -11.98 4.91
N ALA A 148 10.76 -11.53 4.08
CA ALA A 148 11.53 -10.31 4.33
C ALA A 148 10.63 -9.05 4.36
N LEU A 149 9.61 -8.97 3.49
CA LEU A 149 8.64 -7.88 3.50
C LEU A 149 7.74 -7.90 4.74
N ASN A 150 7.23 -9.08 5.14
CA ASN A 150 6.43 -9.20 6.36
C ASN A 150 7.25 -8.79 7.57
N LYS A 151 8.49 -9.28 7.70
CA LYS A 151 9.42 -8.85 8.75
C LYS A 151 9.60 -7.33 8.77
N PHE A 152 9.76 -6.69 7.60
CA PHE A 152 9.84 -5.24 7.51
C PHE A 152 8.57 -4.55 8.03
N LEU A 153 7.39 -5.01 7.60
CA LEU A 153 6.10 -4.44 8.01
C LEU A 153 5.86 -4.61 9.52
N ASP A 154 6.25 -5.75 10.09
CA ASP A 154 6.12 -6.07 11.51
C ASP A 154 7.01 -5.20 12.42
N LEU A 155 8.03 -4.54 11.86
CA LEU A 155 8.82 -3.56 12.62
C LEU A 155 7.99 -2.33 13.00
N PHE A 156 6.96 -1.99 12.23
CA PHE A 156 6.16 -0.78 12.43
C PHE A 156 5.07 -0.98 13.49
N VAL A 157 5.10 -0.12 14.51
CA VAL A 157 4.17 -0.21 15.63
C VAL A 157 2.96 0.68 15.35
N ALA A 158 1.77 0.08 15.30
CA ALA A 158 0.52 0.79 15.02
C ALA A 158 0.29 2.03 15.92
N SER A 159 0.65 1.95 17.20
CA SER A 159 0.54 3.08 18.14
C SER A 159 1.49 4.24 17.82
N LYS A 160 2.73 3.95 17.37
CA LYS A 160 3.68 4.99 16.94
C LYS A 160 3.24 5.63 15.62
N VAL A 161 2.87 4.81 14.64
CA VAL A 161 2.37 5.25 13.33
C VAL A 161 1.15 6.15 13.48
N SER A 162 0.18 5.75 14.30
CA SER A 162 -1.03 6.56 14.55
C SER A 162 -0.71 7.88 15.28
N SER A 163 0.23 7.87 16.23
CA SER A 163 0.68 9.08 16.93
C SER A 163 1.32 10.08 15.96
N ILE A 164 2.22 9.64 15.09
CA ILE A 164 2.86 10.47 14.06
C ILE A 164 1.80 11.08 13.14
N LYS A 165 0.88 10.25 12.63
CA LYS A 165 -0.22 10.71 11.77
C LYS A 165 -1.13 11.72 12.48
N LYS A 166 -1.40 11.55 13.77
CA LYS A 166 -2.21 12.48 14.58
C LYS A 166 -1.50 13.82 14.75
N VAL A 167 -0.23 13.81 15.13
CA VAL A 167 0.59 15.03 15.28
C VAL A 167 0.65 15.81 13.96
N ARG A 168 0.88 15.12 12.83
CA ARG A 168 0.90 15.74 11.51
C ARG A 168 -0.45 16.37 11.17
N LYS A 169 -1.56 15.65 11.36
CA LYS A 169 -2.92 16.20 11.14
C LYS A 169 -3.18 17.45 11.99
N THR A 170 -2.81 17.44 13.26
CA THR A 170 -2.97 18.60 14.14
C THR A 170 -2.12 19.79 13.69
N LYS A 171 -0.88 19.56 13.26
CA LYS A 171 -0.01 20.62 12.71
C LYS A 171 -0.62 21.21 11.44
N THR A 172 -0.97 20.38 10.46
CA THR A 172 -1.58 20.85 9.21
C THR A 172 -2.90 21.60 9.43
N PHE A 173 -3.70 21.19 10.41
CA PHE A 173 -4.92 21.92 10.77
C PHE A 173 -4.61 23.31 11.34
N LYS A 174 -3.62 23.41 12.24
CA LYS A 174 -3.18 24.69 12.80
C LYS A 174 -2.63 25.62 11.72
N ASP A 175 -1.80 25.10 10.81
CA ASP A 175 -1.21 25.88 9.72
C ASP A 175 -2.32 26.44 8.80
N ARG A 176 -3.29 25.60 8.40
CA ARG A 176 -4.44 26.05 7.60
C ARG A 176 -5.30 27.08 8.30
N LEU A 177 -5.48 26.95 9.62
CA LEU A 177 -6.27 27.91 10.40
C LEU A 177 -5.58 29.27 10.45
N TRP A 178 -4.24 29.28 10.53
CA TRP A 178 -3.45 30.50 10.43
C TRP A 178 -3.58 31.16 9.05
N ASP A 179 -3.50 30.39 7.97
CA ASP A 179 -3.69 30.91 6.60
C ASP A 179 -5.08 31.53 6.41
N ILE A 180 -6.13 30.89 6.94
CA ILE A 180 -7.51 31.41 6.90
C ILE A 180 -7.61 32.73 7.68
N LEU A 181 -7.00 32.81 8.88
CA LEU A 181 -7.01 34.04 9.67
C LEU A 181 -6.28 35.18 8.96
N VAL A 182 -5.12 34.91 8.37
CA VAL A 182 -4.36 35.90 7.61
C VAL A 182 -5.16 36.37 6.39
N ALA A 183 -5.76 35.45 5.63
CA ALA A 183 -6.60 35.79 4.49
C ALA A 183 -7.84 36.61 4.89
N PHE A 184 -8.46 36.29 6.03
CA PHE A 184 -9.60 37.04 6.57
C PHE A 184 -9.21 38.48 6.93
N VAL A 185 -8.08 38.67 7.63
CA VAL A 185 -7.60 40.02 8.00
C VAL A 185 -7.26 40.85 6.76
N ILE A 186 -6.57 40.26 5.77
CA ILE A 186 -6.27 40.94 4.50
C ILE A 186 -7.58 41.31 3.78
N GLY A 187 -8.54 40.39 3.73
CA GLY A 187 -9.86 40.64 3.15
C GLY A 187 -10.58 41.82 3.79
N MET A 188 -10.63 41.88 5.13
CA MET A 188 -11.22 43.01 5.85
C MET A 188 -10.53 44.34 5.51
N ILE A 189 -9.19 44.38 5.47
CA ILE A 189 -8.43 45.58 5.13
C ILE A 189 -8.77 46.04 3.71
N VAL A 190 -8.77 45.13 2.74
CA VAL A 190 -9.11 45.45 1.34
C VAL A 190 -10.54 45.97 1.22
N THR A 191 -11.51 45.33 1.90
CA THR A 191 -12.91 45.81 1.90
C THR A 191 -13.05 47.19 2.52
N LEU A 192 -12.35 47.48 3.62
CA LEU A 192 -12.35 48.81 4.24
C LEU A 192 -11.74 49.87 3.31
N LEU A 193 -10.61 49.58 2.69
CA LEU A 193 -9.95 50.50 1.75
C LEU A 193 -10.81 50.73 0.50
N ALA A 194 -11.38 49.67 -0.07
CA ALA A 194 -12.25 49.77 -1.24
C ALA A 194 -13.51 50.59 -0.93
N GLY A 195 -14.16 50.33 0.21
CA GLY A 195 -15.35 51.07 0.60
C GLY A 195 -15.07 52.55 0.97
N TYR A 196 -13.87 52.85 1.47
CA TYR A 196 -13.41 54.24 1.63
C TYR A 196 -13.20 54.92 0.27
N ALA A 197 -12.52 54.24 -0.66
CA ALA A 197 -12.25 54.77 -2.00
C ALA A 197 -13.53 54.96 -2.84
N SER A 198 -14.54 54.10 -2.68
CA SER A 198 -15.83 54.19 -3.38
C SER A 198 -16.83 55.14 -2.71
N GLY A 199 -16.46 55.82 -1.62
CA GLY A 199 -17.35 56.72 -0.88
C GLY A 199 -18.50 56.00 -0.15
N SER A 200 -18.40 54.67 -0.01
CA SER A 200 -19.41 53.83 0.64
C SER A 200 -19.24 53.78 2.17
N PHE A 201 -18.06 54.14 2.67
CA PHE A 201 -17.78 54.36 4.08
C PHE A 201 -17.41 55.83 4.33
N GLU A 202 -18.28 56.57 5.02
CA GLU A 202 -17.89 57.83 5.64
C GLU A 202 -17.19 57.55 6.97
N LEU A 203 -15.91 57.92 7.09
CA LEU A 203 -15.26 58.01 8.39
C LEU A 203 -15.91 59.14 9.18
N LYS A 204 -16.96 58.83 9.95
CA LYS A 204 -17.44 59.74 11.00
C LYS A 204 -16.26 60.02 11.93
N LYS A 205 -15.81 61.28 11.97
CA LYS A 205 -14.87 61.74 12.99
C LYS A 205 -15.44 61.32 14.35
N PRO A 206 -14.64 60.74 15.26
CA PRO A 206 -15.16 60.39 16.58
C PRO A 206 -15.57 61.67 17.30
N ASP A 207 -16.88 61.92 17.38
CA ASP A 207 -17.49 63.09 18.04
C ASP A 207 -17.05 63.22 19.51
N PHE A 208 -16.51 62.14 20.10
CA PHE A 208 -15.93 62.12 21.43
C PHE A 208 -14.80 63.16 21.62
N LEU A 209 -13.88 63.33 20.67
CA LEU A 209 -12.76 64.28 20.83
C LEU A 209 -13.22 65.73 20.75
N VAL A 210 -14.24 66.01 19.93
CA VAL A 210 -14.80 67.36 19.80
C VAL A 210 -15.62 67.72 21.04
N ASN A 211 -16.45 66.81 21.54
CA ASN A 211 -17.21 67.05 22.76
C ASN A 211 -16.32 67.13 24.03
N PHE A 212 -15.21 66.39 24.06
CA PHE A 212 -14.25 66.45 25.17
C PHE A 212 -13.46 67.77 25.19
N LEU A 213 -13.06 68.30 24.03
CA LEU A 213 -12.25 69.52 23.94
C LEU A 213 -13.06 70.83 24.01
N TYR A 214 -14.36 70.81 23.71
CA TYR A 214 -15.18 72.03 23.64
C TYR A 214 -16.27 72.17 24.72
N SER A 215 -16.34 71.29 25.73
CA SER A 215 -17.40 71.35 26.77
C SER A 215 -17.22 72.40 27.88
N GLN A 216 -16.25 73.30 27.77
CA GLN A 216 -15.97 74.32 28.80
C GLN A 216 -16.12 75.73 28.23
N THR A 217 -17.35 76.18 27.93
CA THR A 217 -17.72 77.60 28.07
C THR A 217 -19.23 77.77 27.92
N THR A 218 -19.94 77.82 29.05
CA THR A 218 -21.14 78.66 29.18
C THR A 218 -21.34 78.95 30.66
N VAL A 219 -20.65 79.98 31.13
CA VAL A 219 -20.97 80.66 32.39
C VAL A 219 -22.15 81.58 32.08
N GLN A 220 -23.34 81.27 32.60
CA GLN A 220 -24.42 82.25 32.71
C GLN A 220 -24.37 82.89 34.10
N LYS A 221 -24.37 84.23 34.10
CA LYS A 221 -24.60 85.11 35.25
C LYS A 221 -26.06 85.05 35.69
#